data_AF-A0A9E0N9P3-F1
#
_entry.id   AF-A0A9E0N9P3-F1
#
_cell.length_a   1.000
_cell.length_b   1.000
_cell.length_c   1.000
_cell.angle_alpha   90.00
_cell.angle_beta   90.00
_cell.angle_gamma   90.00
#
_symmetry.space_group_name_H-M   'P 1'
#
loop_
_entity.id
_entity.type
_entity.pdbx_description
1 polymer ?
#
loop_
_entity_poly.entity_id
_entity_poly.type
_entity_poly.pdbx_seq_one_letter_code
_entity_poly.pdbx_strand_id
1 'polypeptide(L)'
;MIYPHDNRSQTRWDRGELQVQLVQAGNPRPIGFCDGTAADEAELHTIAQAEGAETATIQKKLLKTGREIWTIVGTGGGAGGSED
;
A
#
# COMPACT_ATOMS: atom_id res chain seq x y z
N MET A 1 4.96 -2.31 11.41
CA MET A 1 3.74 -1.55 11.77
C MET A 1 3.36 -0.64 10.61
N ILE A 2 2.09 -0.66 10.19
CA ILE A 2 1.59 0.23 9.13
C ILE A 2 1.23 1.60 9.70
N TYR A 3 1.79 2.66 9.12
CA TYR A 3 1.47 4.05 9.44
C TYR A 3 0.49 4.60 8.40
N PRO A 4 -0.64 5.21 8.80
CA PRO A 4 -1.55 5.85 7.87
C PRO A 4 -0.89 7.04 7.16
N HIS A 5 -1.43 7.42 6.01
CA HIS A 5 -1.01 8.62 5.29
C HIS A 5 -1.36 9.87 6.11
N ASP A 6 -0.32 10.52 6.64
CA ASP A 6 -0.38 11.81 7.33
C ASP A 6 0.94 12.56 7.09
N ASN A 7 0.94 13.87 7.32
CA ASN A 7 2.13 14.73 7.22
C ASN A 7 3.34 14.17 7.97
N ARG A 8 3.13 13.58 9.15
CA ARG A 8 4.23 12.99 9.93
C ARG A 8 4.86 11.79 9.24
N SER A 9 4.04 10.86 8.75
CA SER A 9 4.50 9.66 8.03
C SER A 9 5.15 10.04 6.70
N GLN A 10 4.56 10.99 5.97
CA GLN A 10 5.11 11.52 4.73
C GLN A 10 6.49 12.15 4.93
N THR A 11 6.66 12.92 6.02
CA THR A 11 7.96 13.53 6.37
C THR A 11 9.01 12.47 6.68
N ARG A 12 8.64 11.42 7.43
CA ARG A 12 9.54 10.28 7.73
C ARG A 12 9.98 9.55 6.46
N TRP A 13 9.05 9.33 5.52
CA TRP A 13 9.36 8.75 4.22
C TRP A 13 10.33 9.63 3.40
N ASP A 14 10.09 10.93 3.35
CA ASP A 14 10.94 11.88 2.62
C ASP A 14 12.39 11.88 3.17
N ARG A 15 12.51 11.81 4.51
CA ARG A 15 13.78 11.66 5.23
C ARG A 15 14.45 10.29 5.09
N GLY A 16 13.76 9.30 4.53
CA GLY A 16 14.26 7.94 4.39
C GLY A 16 14.21 7.11 5.68
N GLU A 17 13.40 7.51 6.66
CA GLU A 17 13.17 6.75 7.89
C GLU A 17 12.21 5.57 7.69
N LEU A 18 11.42 5.60 6.61
CA LEU A 18 10.48 4.54 6.24
C LEU A 18 10.95 3.90 4.92
N GLN A 19 10.82 2.58 4.85
CA GLN A 19 11.38 1.78 3.77
C GLN A 19 10.38 1.47 2.66
N VAL A 20 9.08 1.47 2.99
CA VAL A 20 8.00 1.16 2.04
C VAL A 20 6.91 2.23 2.01
N GLN A 21 6.50 2.60 0.80
CA GLN A 21 5.29 3.39 0.54
C GLN A 21 4.16 2.48 0.05
N LEU A 22 2.99 2.61 0.67
CA LEU A 22 1.79 1.84 0.32
C LEU A 22 0.91 2.68 -0.62
N VAL A 23 0.56 2.11 -1.76
CA VAL A 23 -0.35 2.73 -2.74
C VAL A 23 -1.45 1.75 -3.12
N GLN A 24 -2.57 2.27 -3.63
CA GLN A 24 -3.66 1.45 -4.14
C GLN A 24 -3.60 1.38 -5.67
N ALA A 25 -3.94 0.24 -6.26
CA ALA A 25 -4.07 0.14 -7.70
C ALA A 25 -5.05 1.20 -8.25
N GLY A 26 -4.65 1.95 -9.28
CA GLY A 26 -5.46 3.03 -9.86
C GLY A 26 -5.39 4.38 -9.13
N ASN A 27 -4.83 4.43 -7.92
CA ASN A 27 -4.60 5.68 -7.19
C ASN A 27 -3.10 5.89 -6.92
N PRO A 28 -2.46 6.88 -7.57
CA PRO A 28 -1.04 7.15 -7.34
C PRO A 28 -0.76 7.75 -5.96
N ARG A 29 -1.79 8.12 -5.19
CA ARG A 29 -1.63 8.69 -3.86
C ARG A 29 -1.28 7.59 -2.84
N PRO A 30 -0.28 7.83 -1.97
CA PRO A 30 0.01 6.94 -0.87
C PRO A 30 -1.17 6.88 0.10
N ILE A 31 -1.53 5.66 0.51
CA ILE A 31 -2.54 5.40 1.54
C ILE A 31 -1.89 5.18 2.92
N GLY A 32 -0.58 4.89 2.93
CA GLY A 32 0.19 4.68 4.15
C GLY A 32 1.65 4.38 3.84
N PHE A 33 2.40 4.06 4.90
CA PHE A 33 3.82 3.73 4.82
C PHE A 33 4.14 2.65 5.86
N CYS A 34 5.21 1.90 5.65
CA CYS A 34 5.71 0.94 6.64
C CYS A 34 7.22 0.74 6.54
N ASP A 35 7.75 -0.03 7.50
CA ASP A 35 9.18 -0.33 7.60
C ASP A 35 9.61 -1.48 6.65
N GLY A 36 8.67 -2.11 5.94
CA GLY A 36 8.95 -3.18 4.99
C GLY A 36 9.28 -4.54 5.61
N THR A 37 8.86 -4.75 6.86
CA THR A 37 9.09 -6.02 7.55
C THR A 37 8.10 -7.09 7.11
N ALA A 38 8.42 -8.36 7.34
CA ALA A 38 7.48 -9.46 7.08
C ALA A 38 6.17 -9.33 7.88
N ALA A 39 6.21 -8.68 9.05
CA ALA A 39 5.01 -8.39 9.85
C ALA A 39 4.10 -7.36 9.17
N ASP A 40 4.67 -6.35 8.51
CA ASP A 40 3.92 -5.36 7.74
C ASP A 40 3.15 -5.99 6.59
N GLU A 41 3.80 -6.92 5.89
CA GLU A 41 3.21 -7.64 4.77
C GLU A 41 2.03 -8.51 5.21
N ALA A 42 2.18 -9.25 6.31
CA ALA A 42 1.11 -10.06 6.88
C ALA A 42 -0.08 -9.19 7.34
N GLU A 43 0.20 -8.03 7.95
CA GLU A 43 -0.83 -7.06 8.36
C GLU A 43 -1.57 -6.50 7.14
N LEU A 44 -0.87 -6.17 6.05
CA LEU A 44 -1.49 -5.71 4.80
C LEU A 44 -2.38 -6.76 4.15
N HIS A 45 -1.94 -8.02 4.13
CA HIS A 45 -2.78 -9.12 3.65
C HIS A 45 -4.04 -9.27 4.49
N THR A 46 -3.92 -9.13 5.81
CA THR A 46 -5.06 -9.18 6.74
C THR A 46 -6.04 -8.03 6.51
N ILE A 47 -5.52 -6.80 6.36
CA ILE A 47 -6.34 -5.61 6.08
C ILE A 47 -7.06 -5.75 4.74
N ALA A 48 -6.35 -6.14 3.68
CA ALA A 48 -6.94 -6.28 2.36
C ALA A 48 -8.02 -7.38 2.31
N GLN A 49 -7.83 -8.47 3.06
CA GLN A 49 -8.85 -9.51 3.23
C GLN A 49 -10.06 -8.98 4.03
N ALA A 50 -9.84 -8.18 5.07
CA ALA A 50 -10.90 -7.58 5.87
C ALA A 50 -11.74 -6.54 5.09
N GLU A 51 -11.13 -5.86 4.10
CA GLU A 51 -11.83 -4.92 3.19
C GLU A 51 -12.64 -5.64 2.10
N GLY A 52 -12.73 -6.97 2.13
CA GLY A 52 -13.58 -7.74 1.23
C GLY A 52 -12.94 -8.05 -0.13
N ALA A 53 -11.62 -7.88 -0.28
CA ALA A 53 -10.93 -8.39 -1.45
C ALA A 53 -10.85 -9.93 -1.36
N GLU A 54 -11.57 -10.63 -2.25
CA GLU A 54 -11.52 -12.09 -2.35
C GLU A 54 -10.10 -12.58 -2.67
N THR A 55 -9.36 -11.77 -3.42
CA THR A 55 -7.91 -11.92 -3.62
C THR A 55 -7.24 -10.55 -3.52
N ALA A 56 -6.29 -10.42 -2.59
CA ALA A 56 -5.44 -9.24 -2.46
C ALA A 56 -4.03 -9.59 -2.91
N THR A 57 -3.53 -8.92 -3.95
CA THR A 57 -2.15 -9.07 -4.41
C THR A 57 -1.36 -7.82 -4.08
N ILE A 58 -0.21 -7.98 -3.42
CA ILE A 58 0.72 -6.88 -3.15
C ILE A 58 1.82 -6.92 -4.20
N GLN A 59 1.81 -5.95 -5.12
CA GLN A 59 2.90 -5.79 -6.09
C GLN A 59 4.00 -4.94 -5.47
N LYS A 60 5.18 -5.53 -5.28
CA LYS A 60 6.35 -4.86 -4.72
C LYS A 60 7.25 -4.33 -5.82
N LYS A 61 7.61 -3.05 -5.74
CA LYS A 61 8.53 -2.40 -6.66
C LYS A 61 9.70 -1.81 -5.89
N LEU A 62 10.89 -2.38 -6.07
CA LEU A 62 12.12 -1.82 -5.53
C LEU A 62 12.57 -0.60 -6.35
N LEU A 63 12.85 0.50 -5.67
CA LEU A 63 13.36 1.74 -6.23
C LEU A 63 14.88 1.77 -6.23
N LYS A 64 15.46 2.61 -7.09
CA LYS A 64 16.92 2.85 -7.15
C LYS A 64 17.51 3.39 -5.84
N THR A 65 16.68 3.99 -4.98
CA THR A 65 17.05 4.51 -3.66
C THR A 65 17.14 3.40 -2.60
N GLY A 66 16.83 2.15 -2.94
CA GLY A 66 16.76 1.03 -2.00
C GLY A 66 15.42 0.90 -1.28
N ARG A 67 14.51 1.86 -1.43
CA ARG A 67 13.15 1.84 -0.88
C ARG A 67 12.19 1.07 -1.78
N GLU A 68 11.02 0.71 -1.28
CA GLU A 68 10.02 -0.02 -2.04
C GLU A 68 8.69 0.72 -2.13
N ILE A 69 7.96 0.47 -3.21
CA ILE A 69 6.54 0.84 -3.34
C ILE A 69 5.75 -0.45 -3.41
N TRP A 70 4.81 -0.61 -2.48
CA TRP A 70 3.91 -1.75 -2.45
C TRP A 70 2.54 -1.29 -2.91
N THR A 71 2.11 -1.81 -4.06
CA THR A 71 0.79 -1.54 -4.63
C THR A 71 -0.15 -2.64 -4.20
N ILE A 72 -1.18 -2.27 -3.44
CA ILE A 72 -2.25 -3.18 -3.03
C ILE A 72 -3.27 -3.23 -4.17
N VAL A 73 -3.35 -4.40 -4.81
CA VAL A 73 -4.33 -4.72 -5.83
C VAL A 73 -5.41 -5.58 -5.16
N GLY A 74 -6.51 -4.97 -4.77
CA GLY A 74 -7.69 -5.69 -4.29
C GLY A 74 -8.56 -6.11 -5.46
N THR A 75 -8.82 -7.41 -5.62
CA THR A 75 -9.84 -7.91 -6.54
C THR A 75 -11.18 -7.87 -5.80
N GLY A 76 -11.76 -6.68 -5.69
CA GLY A 76 -13.01 -6.45 -4.96
C GLY A 76 -13.61 -5.09 -5.30
N GLY A 77 -14.47 -5.06 -6.33
CA GLY A 77 -15.51 -4.04 -6.52
C GLY A 77 -15.06 -2.59 -6.74
N GLY A 78 -14.33 -2.30 -7.83
CA GLY A 78 -13.93 -0.94 -8.17
C GLY A 78 -13.73 -0.68 -9.66
N ALA A 79 -14.47 -1.37 -10.53
CA ALA A 79 -14.72 -0.90 -11.90
C ALA A 79 -16.18 -0.42 -11.93
N GLY A 80 -16.37 0.82 -12.38
CA GLY A 80 -17.63 1.55 -12.31
C GLY A 80 -18.80 0.83 -12.97
N GLY A 81 -19.99 1.13 -12.47
CA GLY A 81 -21.22 0.88 -13.19
C GLY A 81 -21.38 1.79 -14.42
N SER A 82 -22.40 1.41 -15.19
CA SER A 82 -23.08 2.08 -16.31
C SER A 82 -22.32 2.28 -17.62
N GLU A 83 -22.72 1.53 -18.65
CA GLU A 83 -23.04 2.04 -19.99
C GLU A 83 -24.15 1.13 -20.60
N ASP A 84 -25.08 1.79 -21.29
CA ASP A 84 -26.48 1.42 -21.65
C ASP A 84 -26.65 0.19 -22.58
#